data_AF-A0A162T2H9-F1
#
_entry.id   AF-A0A162T2H9-F1
#
_cell.length_a   1.000
_cell.length_b   1.000
_cell.length_c   1.000
_cell.angle_alpha   90.00
_cell.angle_beta   90.00
_cell.angle_gamma   90.00
#
_symmetry.space_group_name_H-M   'P 1'
#
loop_
_entity.id
_entity.type
_entity.pdbx_description
1 polymer ?
#
loop_
_entity_poly.entity_id
_entity_poly.type
_entity_poly.pdbx_seq_one_letter_code
_entity_poly.pdbx_strand_id
1 'polypeptide(L)'
;MNRDAKTVRLRDKVSFVIGVSNACVTPALAVRVPLWLPLFYTIQVIILIALRYIIYRSKRWHYFVFDVCYYVNILVMLFLWSAPENPLLFVIVFCLTNGPVAWAIITWRNSLVFHSLDKVTSVCIHMFPPLITYVIRWMPTILCSDGDADCLTAFETQRDTRFPALAQLPHISFAQAMIYSNAAYIVWQTLYFLFIMVGRREKVESGLRLTSYSWLLNDTNGKKGFIQKAAFMFGEKYKLYMFMLLQLAYNILTTIPTCFLYSHFWVHTIFLISMFAASVWNGANYYIEVFSRRYNLEVEKMDKKNLKAD
;
A
#
# COMPACT_ATOMS: atom_id res chain seq x y z
N MET A 1 15.24 -12.32 22.75
CA MET A 1 15.21 -13.60 22.03
C MET A 1 16.28 -13.55 20.95
N ASN A 2 17.49 -14.06 21.25
CA ASN A 2 18.56 -14.17 20.27
C ASN A 2 18.10 -15.20 19.23
N ARG A 3 17.61 -14.73 18.08
CA ARG A 3 17.30 -15.62 16.96
C ARG A 3 18.62 -16.14 16.42
N ASP A 4 18.74 -17.46 16.29
CA ASP A 4 19.88 -18.09 15.62
C ASP A 4 20.12 -17.44 14.25
N ALA A 5 21.38 -17.09 13.96
CA ALA A 5 21.77 -16.37 12.76
C ALA A 5 21.37 -17.13 11.49
N LYS A 6 21.34 -18.47 11.54
CA LYS A 6 20.89 -19.32 10.44
C LYS A 6 19.41 -19.07 10.10
N THR A 7 18.55 -18.97 11.12
CA THR A 7 17.11 -18.70 10.95
C THR A 7 16.85 -17.34 10.32
N VAL A 8 17.60 -16.31 10.73
CA VAL A 8 17.49 -14.96 10.14
C VAL A 8 17.89 -14.99 8.67
N ARG A 9 19.05 -15.59 8.36
CA ARG A 9 19.54 -15.74 6.97
C ARG A 9 18.56 -16.52 6.09
N LEU A 10 17.99 -17.60 6.60
CA LEU A 10 17.00 -18.39 5.87
C LEU A 10 15.74 -17.57 5.56
N ARG A 11 15.20 -16.85 6.55
CA ARG A 11 14.04 -15.97 6.36
C ARG A 11 14.31 -14.92 5.27
N ASP A 12 15.47 -14.28 5.32
CA ASP A 12 15.81 -13.21 4.38
C ASP A 12 16.00 -13.77 2.97
N LYS A 13 16.58 -14.98 2.84
CA LYS A 13 16.69 -15.70 1.56
C LYS A 13 15.32 -16.09 0.99
N VAL A 14 14.43 -16.63 1.83
CA VAL A 14 13.05 -16.98 1.44
C VAL A 14 12.28 -15.73 1.02
N SER A 15 12.35 -14.65 1.80
CA SER A 15 11.75 -13.36 1.45
C SER A 15 12.26 -12.87 0.10
N PHE A 16 13.56 -12.99 -0.16
CA PHE A 16 14.16 -12.57 -1.42
C PHE A 16 13.59 -13.36 -2.60
N VAL A 17 13.63 -14.69 -2.53
CA VAL A 17 13.14 -15.57 -3.60
C VAL A 17 11.65 -15.31 -3.86
N ILE A 18 10.82 -15.31 -2.82
CA ILE A 18 9.38 -15.07 -2.96
C ILE A 18 9.12 -13.66 -3.52
N GLY A 19 9.84 -12.64 -3.04
CA GLY A 19 9.67 -11.26 -3.50
C GLY A 19 10.01 -11.07 -4.98
N VAL A 20 11.13 -11.63 -5.44
CA VAL A 20 11.52 -11.58 -6.86
C VAL A 20 10.56 -12.39 -7.72
N SER A 21 10.26 -13.63 -7.32
CA SER A 21 9.28 -14.46 -8.03
C SER A 21 7.93 -13.74 -8.14
N ASN A 22 7.48 -13.07 -7.09
CA ASN A 22 6.22 -12.33 -7.11
C ASN A 22 6.24 -11.17 -8.12
N ALA A 23 7.33 -10.40 -8.15
CA ALA A 23 7.52 -9.30 -9.09
C ALA A 23 7.54 -9.76 -10.56
N CYS A 24 7.99 -10.99 -10.85
CA CYS A 24 8.00 -11.56 -12.20
C CYS A 24 6.69 -12.27 -12.56
N VAL A 25 6.10 -13.03 -11.62
CA VAL A 25 4.88 -13.82 -11.86
C VAL A 25 3.65 -12.95 -11.98
N THR A 26 3.55 -11.89 -11.18
CA THR A 26 2.39 -10.98 -11.17
C THR A 26 2.08 -10.36 -12.54
N PRO A 27 3.04 -9.72 -13.26
CA PRO A 27 2.76 -9.20 -14.59
C PRO A 27 2.46 -10.31 -15.61
N ALA A 28 3.09 -11.49 -15.50
CA ALA A 28 2.77 -12.63 -16.37
C ALA A 28 1.32 -13.10 -16.18
N LEU A 29 0.84 -13.19 -14.94
CA LEU A 29 -0.56 -13.50 -14.63
C LEU A 29 -1.51 -12.40 -15.12
N ALA A 30 -1.15 -11.13 -14.95
CA ALA A 30 -1.99 -10.00 -15.38
C ALA A 30 -2.23 -10.00 -16.90
N VAL A 31 -1.23 -10.36 -17.71
CA VAL A 31 -1.35 -10.38 -19.17
C VAL A 31 -1.95 -11.68 -19.71
N ARG A 32 -1.69 -12.83 -19.07
CA ARG A 32 -2.14 -14.14 -19.58
C ARG A 32 -3.46 -14.62 -19.00
N VAL A 33 -3.72 -14.35 -17.73
CA VAL A 33 -4.85 -14.91 -16.97
C VAL A 33 -5.38 -13.90 -15.94
N PRO A 34 -5.79 -12.68 -16.37
CA PRO A 34 -6.18 -11.59 -15.46
C PRO A 34 -7.28 -11.96 -14.44
N LEU A 35 -8.19 -12.87 -14.81
CA LEU A 35 -9.27 -13.36 -13.92
C LEU A 35 -8.77 -14.11 -12.68
N TRP A 36 -7.57 -14.69 -12.73
CA TRP A 36 -6.97 -15.40 -11.60
C TRP A 36 -6.22 -14.47 -10.65
N LEU A 37 -5.91 -13.24 -11.10
CA LEU A 37 -5.13 -12.29 -10.31
C LEU A 37 -5.82 -11.87 -9.00
N PRO A 38 -7.16 -11.66 -8.93
CA PRO A 38 -7.86 -11.40 -7.67
C PRO A 38 -7.71 -12.52 -6.63
N LEU A 39 -7.72 -13.79 -7.06
CA LEU A 39 -7.48 -14.93 -6.17
C LEU A 39 -6.02 -14.98 -5.71
N PHE A 40 -5.08 -14.76 -6.63
CA PHE A 40 -3.66 -14.69 -6.31
C PHE A 40 -3.37 -13.60 -5.27
N TYR A 41 -3.90 -12.38 -5.46
CA TYR A 41 -3.83 -11.29 -4.50
C TYR A 41 -4.47 -11.67 -3.15
N THR A 42 -5.63 -12.32 -3.16
CA THR A 42 -6.35 -12.72 -1.94
C THR A 42 -5.50 -13.63 -1.07
N ILE A 43 -4.91 -14.67 -1.65
CA ILE A 43 -4.04 -15.61 -0.93
C ILE A 43 -2.84 -14.87 -0.35
N GLN A 44 -2.21 -14.00 -1.14
CA GLN A 44 -1.06 -13.22 -0.71
C GLN A 44 -1.37 -12.25 0.42
N VAL A 45 -2.45 -11.47 0.30
CA VAL A 45 -2.79 -10.43 1.27
C VAL A 45 -3.16 -11.04 2.62
N ILE A 46 -3.89 -12.18 2.63
CA ILE A 46 -4.21 -12.92 3.86
C ILE A 46 -2.94 -13.38 4.56
N ILE A 47 -2.03 -14.05 3.84
CA ILE A 47 -0.79 -14.57 4.40
C ILE A 47 0.09 -13.42 4.91
N LEU A 48 0.31 -12.38 4.09
CA LEU A 48 1.22 -11.29 4.41
C LEU A 48 0.71 -10.42 5.55
N ILE A 49 -0.60 -10.10 5.60
CA ILE A 49 -1.19 -9.34 6.71
C ILE A 49 -1.18 -10.17 8.01
N ALA A 50 -1.51 -11.47 7.96
CA ALA A 50 -1.47 -12.33 9.13
C ALA A 50 -0.04 -12.42 9.73
N LEU A 51 0.96 -12.69 8.89
CA LEU A 51 2.37 -12.69 9.29
C LEU A 51 2.80 -11.34 9.85
N ARG A 52 2.40 -10.24 9.19
CA ARG A 52 2.71 -8.89 9.67
C ARG A 52 2.08 -8.62 11.03
N TYR A 53 0.82 -8.99 11.25
CA TYR A 53 0.16 -8.80 12.54
C TYR A 53 0.90 -9.53 13.67
N ILE A 54 1.30 -10.79 13.45
CA ILE A 54 2.07 -11.58 14.42
C ILE A 54 3.40 -10.89 14.74
N ILE A 55 4.14 -10.47 13.71
CA ILE A 55 5.43 -9.77 13.88
C ILE A 55 5.23 -8.45 14.61
N TYR A 56 4.24 -7.64 14.21
CA TYR A 56 3.99 -6.34 14.79
C TYR A 56 3.51 -6.45 16.23
N ARG A 57 2.71 -7.47 16.57
CA ARG A 57 2.31 -7.72 17.96
C ARG A 57 3.52 -8.04 18.82
N SER A 58 4.46 -8.86 18.34
CA SER A 58 5.70 -9.17 19.05
C SER A 58 6.59 -7.93 19.29
N LYS A 59 6.58 -6.98 18.35
CA LYS A 59 7.30 -5.70 18.44
C LYS A 59 6.52 -4.57 19.13
N ARG A 60 5.30 -4.85 19.58
CA ARG A 60 4.32 -3.87 20.10
C ARG A 60 3.82 -2.82 19.09
N TRP A 61 4.04 -3.00 17.79
CA TRP A 61 3.67 -2.10 16.68
C TRP A 61 2.30 -2.38 16.04
N HIS A 62 1.53 -3.30 16.59
CA HIS A 62 0.22 -3.72 16.02
C HIS A 62 -0.83 -2.62 15.80
N TYR A 63 -0.65 -1.39 16.31
CA TYR A 63 -1.57 -0.29 15.99
C TYR A 63 -1.42 0.25 14.57
N PHE A 64 -0.28 0.03 13.91
CA PHE A 64 -0.12 0.32 12.49
C PHE A 64 -1.10 -0.43 11.59
N VAL A 65 -1.65 -1.56 12.04
CA VAL A 65 -2.61 -2.35 11.24
C VAL A 65 -3.96 -1.63 11.10
N PHE A 66 -4.21 -0.55 11.84
CA PHE A 66 -5.40 0.29 11.69
C PHE A 66 -5.24 1.40 10.64
N ASP A 67 -4.08 1.52 10.01
CA ASP A 67 -3.84 2.52 8.97
C ASP A 67 -4.71 2.27 7.72
N VAL A 68 -4.92 3.33 6.93
CA VAL A 68 -5.87 3.34 5.80
C VAL A 68 -5.60 2.24 4.77
N CYS A 69 -4.34 1.86 4.53
CA CYS A 69 -4.03 0.82 3.56
C CYS A 69 -4.63 -0.53 3.96
N TYR A 70 -4.62 -0.91 5.24
CA TYR A 70 -5.27 -2.15 5.71
C TYR A 70 -6.78 -2.08 5.55
N TYR A 71 -7.39 -0.94 5.88
CA TYR A 71 -8.82 -0.71 5.67
C TYR A 71 -9.20 -0.87 4.20
N VAL A 72 -8.46 -0.25 3.29
CA VAL A 72 -8.73 -0.35 1.84
C VAL A 72 -8.52 -1.77 1.32
N ASN A 73 -7.50 -2.50 1.80
CA ASN A 73 -7.32 -3.92 1.44
C ASN A 73 -8.54 -4.76 1.91
N ILE A 74 -9.14 -4.47 3.07
CA ILE A 74 -10.38 -5.10 3.53
C ILE A 74 -11.55 -4.75 2.60
N LEU A 75 -11.71 -3.49 2.20
CA LEU A 75 -12.74 -3.10 1.24
C LEU A 75 -12.59 -3.81 -0.10
N VAL A 76 -11.35 -3.97 -0.59
CA VAL A 76 -11.07 -4.76 -1.81
C VAL A 76 -11.52 -6.20 -1.61
N MET A 77 -11.19 -6.82 -0.48
CA MET A 77 -11.63 -8.19 -0.17
C MET A 77 -13.15 -8.33 -0.11
N LEU A 78 -13.84 -7.36 0.49
CA LEU A 78 -15.31 -7.31 0.52
C LEU A 78 -15.89 -7.20 -0.88
N PHE A 79 -15.33 -6.36 -1.75
CA PHE A 79 -15.76 -6.27 -3.14
C PHE A 79 -15.53 -7.59 -3.89
N LEU A 80 -14.35 -8.20 -3.77
CA LEU A 80 -13.99 -9.40 -4.53
C LEU A 80 -14.84 -10.63 -4.17
N TRP A 81 -15.26 -10.76 -2.91
CA TRP A 81 -15.81 -12.02 -2.39
C TRP A 81 -17.18 -11.90 -1.74
N SER A 82 -17.62 -10.71 -1.35
CA SER A 82 -18.86 -10.52 -0.60
C SER A 82 -19.90 -9.68 -1.33
N ALA A 83 -19.48 -8.66 -2.08
CA ALA A 83 -20.39 -7.76 -2.81
C ALA A 83 -19.83 -7.32 -4.18
N PRO A 84 -19.49 -8.27 -5.09
CA PRO A 84 -18.98 -7.96 -6.44
C PRO A 84 -20.01 -7.26 -7.34
N GLU A 85 -21.28 -7.30 -6.98
CA GLU A 85 -22.40 -6.66 -7.66
C GLU A 85 -22.61 -5.20 -7.25
N ASN A 86 -21.95 -4.71 -6.18
CA ASN A 86 -22.18 -3.38 -5.64
C ASN A 86 -21.33 -2.32 -6.38
N PRO A 87 -21.94 -1.46 -7.23
CA PRO A 87 -21.20 -0.45 -7.99
C PRO A 87 -20.60 0.63 -7.08
N LEU A 88 -21.30 1.03 -6.02
CA LEU A 88 -20.81 2.04 -5.08
C LEU A 88 -19.53 1.55 -4.39
N LEU A 89 -19.51 0.30 -3.93
CA LEU A 89 -18.32 -0.30 -3.33
C LEU A 89 -17.15 -0.36 -4.32
N PHE A 90 -17.40 -0.70 -5.59
CA PHE A 90 -16.35 -0.68 -6.60
C PHE A 90 -15.78 0.72 -6.83
N VAL A 91 -16.61 1.77 -6.90
CA VAL A 91 -16.15 3.16 -7.02
C VAL A 91 -15.26 3.55 -5.83
N ILE A 92 -15.68 3.21 -4.61
CA ILE A 92 -14.88 3.44 -3.39
C ILE A 92 -13.53 2.75 -3.49
N VAL A 93 -13.53 1.44 -3.77
CA VAL A 93 -12.32 0.62 -3.84
C VAL A 93 -11.40 1.13 -4.95
N PHE A 94 -11.92 1.40 -6.14
CA PHE A 94 -11.13 1.92 -7.27
C PHE A 94 -10.45 3.24 -6.90
N CYS A 95 -11.20 4.19 -6.32
CA CYS A 95 -10.67 5.51 -5.99
C CYS A 95 -9.67 5.46 -4.83
N LEU A 96 -9.96 4.73 -3.75
CA LEU A 96 -9.07 4.66 -2.60
C LEU A 96 -7.78 3.87 -2.90
N THR A 97 -7.86 2.83 -3.74
CA THR A 97 -6.67 2.07 -4.14
C THR A 97 -5.75 2.86 -5.06
N ASN A 98 -6.31 3.54 -6.08
CA ASN A 98 -5.54 4.34 -7.05
C ASN A 98 -5.19 5.74 -6.54
N GLY A 99 -5.87 6.23 -5.50
CA GLY A 99 -5.56 7.49 -4.83
C GLY A 99 -4.62 7.29 -3.64
N PRO A 100 -5.08 7.47 -2.40
CA PRO A 100 -4.23 7.57 -1.22
C PRO A 100 -3.30 6.36 -1.03
N VAL A 101 -3.74 5.15 -1.40
CA VAL A 101 -2.97 3.91 -1.22
C VAL A 101 -1.83 3.78 -2.24
N ALA A 102 -2.07 3.99 -3.54
CA ALA A 102 -1.00 3.95 -4.53
C ALA A 102 0.02 5.08 -4.28
N TRP A 103 -0.46 6.31 -4.07
CA TRP A 103 0.38 7.49 -3.83
C TRP A 103 1.19 7.39 -2.52
N ALA A 104 0.78 6.53 -1.59
CA ALA A 104 1.50 6.28 -0.36
C ALA A 104 2.88 5.65 -0.63
N ILE A 105 3.10 5.02 -1.80
CA ILE A 105 4.41 4.52 -2.21
C ILE A 105 5.44 5.63 -2.29
N ILE A 106 5.08 6.77 -2.87
CA ILE A 106 5.96 7.94 -2.98
C ILE A 106 6.04 8.64 -1.62
N THR A 107 4.88 8.95 -1.03
CA THR A 107 4.77 9.78 0.16
C THR A 107 5.48 9.18 1.37
N TRP A 108 5.29 7.87 1.60
CA TRP A 108 5.92 7.14 2.70
C TRP A 108 7.20 6.42 2.28
N ARG A 109 7.66 6.66 1.05
CA ARG A 109 8.85 6.05 0.46
C ARG A 109 8.86 4.52 0.62
N ASN A 110 7.71 3.88 0.36
CA ASN A 110 7.63 2.42 0.41
C ASN A 110 8.66 1.86 -0.58
N SER A 111 9.54 1.01 -0.06
CA SER A 111 10.77 0.60 -0.74
C SER A 111 10.69 -0.88 -1.05
N LEU A 112 10.87 -1.27 -2.31
CA LEU A 112 10.92 -2.67 -2.69
C LEU A 112 12.28 -3.27 -2.34
N VAL A 113 12.36 -3.93 -1.19
CA VAL A 113 13.58 -4.52 -0.64
C VAL A 113 13.35 -6.02 -0.43
N PHE A 114 13.73 -6.84 -1.41
CA PHE A 114 13.37 -8.25 -1.49
C PHE A 114 13.75 -9.08 -0.24
N HIS A 115 14.88 -8.80 0.41
CA HIS A 115 15.29 -9.55 1.61
C HIS A 115 14.52 -9.15 2.89
N SER A 116 13.69 -8.10 2.85
CA SER A 116 12.93 -7.62 3.99
C SER A 116 11.44 -7.90 3.81
N LEU A 117 10.95 -8.93 4.49
CA LEU A 117 9.53 -9.30 4.48
C LEU A 117 8.62 -8.11 4.82
N ASP A 118 9.03 -7.26 5.75
CA ASP A 118 8.27 -6.07 6.11
C ASP A 118 8.18 -5.07 4.94
N LYS A 119 9.30 -4.77 4.28
CA LYS A 119 9.30 -3.85 3.14
C LYS A 119 8.52 -4.40 1.96
N VAL A 120 8.66 -5.70 1.67
CA VAL A 120 7.88 -6.40 0.65
C VAL A 120 6.38 -6.34 0.96
N THR A 121 5.95 -6.69 2.18
CA THR A 121 4.54 -6.61 2.56
C THR A 121 3.99 -5.19 2.43
N SER A 122 4.77 -4.16 2.79
CA SER A 122 4.37 -2.77 2.57
C SER A 122 4.15 -2.47 1.08
N VAL A 123 5.05 -2.85 0.19
CA VAL A 123 4.82 -2.63 -1.26
C VAL A 123 3.62 -3.43 -1.75
N CYS A 124 3.45 -4.69 -1.30
CA CYS A 124 2.33 -5.53 -1.70
C CYS A 124 0.96 -4.88 -1.38
N ILE A 125 0.75 -4.43 -0.14
CA ILE A 125 -0.55 -3.85 0.27
C ILE A 125 -0.83 -2.47 -0.38
N HIS A 126 0.15 -1.82 -0.99
CA HIS A 126 -0.03 -0.55 -1.68
C HIS A 126 -0.06 -0.69 -3.21
N MET A 127 0.58 -1.71 -3.79
CA MET A 127 0.69 -1.90 -5.23
C MET A 127 -0.32 -2.91 -5.79
N PHE A 128 -0.66 -3.96 -5.03
CA PHE A 128 -1.59 -4.96 -5.53
C PHE A 128 -3.04 -4.46 -5.62
N PRO A 129 -3.61 -3.78 -4.60
CA PRO A 129 -4.98 -3.29 -4.72
C PRO A 129 -5.27 -2.44 -5.97
N PRO A 130 -4.43 -1.43 -6.34
CA PRO A 130 -4.65 -0.69 -7.58
C PRO A 130 -4.41 -1.55 -8.83
N LEU A 131 -3.48 -2.52 -8.80
CA LEU A 131 -3.33 -3.48 -9.89
C LEU A 131 -4.57 -4.38 -10.07
N ILE A 132 -5.22 -4.81 -8.99
CA ILE A 132 -6.44 -5.61 -9.06
C ILE A 132 -7.58 -4.80 -9.66
N THR A 133 -7.77 -3.56 -9.24
CA THR A 133 -8.83 -2.71 -9.81
C THR A 133 -8.55 -2.33 -11.26
N TYR A 134 -7.27 -2.14 -11.64
CA TYR A 134 -6.84 -1.99 -13.03
C TYR A 134 -7.19 -3.21 -13.87
N VAL A 135 -6.82 -4.41 -13.42
CA VAL A 135 -7.07 -5.65 -14.17
C VAL A 135 -8.57 -5.90 -14.31
N ILE A 136 -9.37 -5.68 -13.25
CA ILE A 136 -10.83 -5.83 -13.35
C ILE A 136 -11.40 -4.83 -14.35
N ARG A 137 -11.01 -3.55 -14.29
CA ARG A 137 -11.54 -2.50 -15.18
C ARG A 137 -11.15 -2.71 -16.65
N TRP A 138 -9.92 -3.13 -16.90
CA TRP A 138 -9.30 -3.13 -18.23
C TRP A 138 -9.12 -4.53 -18.82
N MET A 139 -9.62 -5.59 -18.18
CA MET A 139 -9.51 -6.97 -18.66
C MET A 139 -9.79 -7.15 -20.16
N PRO A 140 -10.87 -6.59 -20.74
CA PRO A 140 -11.12 -6.74 -22.18
C PRO A 140 -10.02 -6.10 -23.03
N THR A 141 -9.61 -4.88 -22.67
CA THR A 141 -8.54 -4.13 -23.35
C THR A 141 -7.16 -4.78 -23.20
N ILE A 142 -6.90 -5.49 -22.10
CA ILE A 142 -5.63 -6.19 -21.86
C ILE A 142 -5.50 -7.42 -22.79
N LEU A 143 -6.61 -8.11 -23.05
CA LEU A 143 -6.60 -9.40 -23.73
C LEU A 143 -6.94 -9.32 -25.22
N CYS A 144 -7.62 -8.26 -25.66
CA CYS A 144 -8.03 -8.09 -27.05
C CYS A 144 -7.19 -7.04 -27.77
N SER A 145 -7.00 -7.23 -29.07
CA SER A 145 -6.40 -6.22 -29.94
C SER A 145 -7.42 -5.15 -30.33
N ASP A 146 -6.95 -3.95 -30.61
CA ASP A 146 -7.79 -2.86 -31.11
C ASP A 146 -8.49 -3.31 -32.41
N GLY A 147 -9.83 -3.32 -32.39
CA GLY A 147 -10.66 -3.69 -33.55
C GLY A 147 -11.35 -5.05 -33.50
N ASP A 148 -11.05 -5.91 -32.51
CA ASP A 148 -11.73 -7.20 -32.31
C ASP A 148 -12.94 -7.06 -31.37
N ALA A 149 -14.08 -6.67 -31.95
CA ALA A 149 -15.32 -6.41 -31.22
C ALA A 149 -15.89 -7.67 -30.53
N ASP A 150 -15.72 -8.85 -31.14
CA ASP A 150 -16.21 -10.11 -30.59
C ASP A 150 -15.39 -10.52 -29.37
N CYS A 151 -14.05 -10.39 -29.44
CA CYS A 151 -13.17 -10.58 -28.30
C CYS A 151 -13.52 -9.64 -27.14
N LEU A 152 -13.67 -8.35 -27.42
CA LEU A 152 -14.01 -7.35 -26.39
C LEU A 152 -15.30 -7.71 -25.67
N THR A 153 -16.36 -8.01 -26.44
CA THR A 153 -17.67 -8.39 -25.90
C THR A 153 -17.58 -9.68 -25.06
N ALA A 154 -16.81 -10.67 -25.51
CA ALA A 154 -16.63 -11.93 -24.79
C ALA A 154 -15.96 -11.71 -23.42
N PHE A 155 -14.88 -10.93 -23.37
CA PHE A 155 -14.18 -10.64 -22.11
C PHE A 155 -14.92 -9.62 -21.22
N GLU A 156 -15.70 -8.71 -21.78
CA GLU A 156 -16.65 -7.87 -21.02
C GLU A 156 -17.70 -8.73 -20.33
N THR A 157 -18.32 -9.66 -21.07
CA THR A 157 -19.30 -10.60 -20.53
C THR A 157 -18.68 -11.46 -19.42
N GLN A 158 -17.46 -11.97 -19.64
CA GLN A 158 -16.77 -12.78 -18.64
C GLN A 158 -16.43 -11.97 -17.38
N ARG A 159 -15.95 -10.72 -17.54
CA ARG A 159 -15.72 -9.79 -16.44
C ARG A 159 -17.01 -9.53 -15.68
N ASP A 160 -18.08 -9.15 -16.37
CA ASP A 160 -19.34 -8.70 -15.76
C ASP A 160 -20.10 -9.86 -15.10
N THR A 161 -19.94 -11.08 -15.62
CA THR A 161 -20.41 -12.29 -14.91
C THR A 161 -19.71 -12.46 -13.56
N ARG A 162 -18.40 -12.17 -13.49
CA ARG A 162 -17.63 -12.30 -12.25
C ARG A 162 -17.76 -11.09 -11.32
N PHE A 163 -17.89 -9.90 -11.88
CA PHE A 163 -17.94 -8.60 -11.20
C PHE A 163 -19.09 -7.75 -11.76
N PRO A 164 -20.37 -8.07 -11.43
CA PRO A 164 -21.54 -7.45 -12.06
C PRO A 164 -21.64 -5.93 -11.87
N ALA A 165 -20.97 -5.38 -10.86
CA ALA A 165 -20.87 -3.93 -10.65
C ALA A 165 -20.35 -3.17 -11.90
N LEU A 166 -19.49 -3.80 -12.71
CA LEU A 166 -18.83 -3.14 -13.83
C LEU A 166 -19.77 -2.86 -15.00
N ALA A 167 -20.80 -3.69 -15.20
CA ALA A 167 -21.83 -3.47 -16.21
C ALA A 167 -22.60 -2.16 -15.97
N GLN A 168 -22.69 -1.71 -14.72
CA GLN A 168 -23.37 -0.47 -14.32
C GLN A 168 -22.44 0.74 -14.27
N LEU A 169 -21.14 0.56 -14.51
CA LEU A 169 -20.11 1.58 -14.37
C LEU A 169 -19.27 1.76 -15.65
N PRO A 170 -19.87 2.15 -16.79
CA PRO A 170 -19.10 2.46 -17.98
C PRO A 170 -18.18 3.69 -17.76
N HIS A 171 -18.61 4.62 -16.91
CA HIS A 171 -17.86 5.81 -16.51
C HIS A 171 -18.07 6.12 -15.03
N ILE A 172 -17.08 6.76 -14.41
CA ILE A 172 -17.18 7.32 -13.05
C ILE A 172 -17.07 8.83 -13.16
N SER A 173 -18.15 9.54 -12.79
CA SER A 173 -18.11 11.01 -12.74
C SER A 173 -17.18 11.51 -11.61
N PHE A 174 -16.64 12.71 -11.78
CA PHE A 174 -15.81 13.35 -10.75
C PHE A 174 -16.53 13.47 -9.41
N ALA A 175 -17.83 13.82 -9.43
CA ALA A 175 -18.63 13.92 -8.22
C ALA A 175 -18.77 12.57 -7.51
N GLN A 176 -19.05 11.48 -8.24
CA GLN A 176 -19.14 10.14 -7.64
C GLN A 176 -17.81 9.71 -7.02
N ALA A 177 -16.69 9.88 -7.74
CA ALA A 177 -15.37 9.54 -7.23
C ALA A 177 -15.06 10.31 -5.95
N MET A 178 -15.27 11.63 -5.95
CA MET A 178 -14.99 12.47 -4.79
C MET A 178 -15.92 12.15 -3.62
N ILE A 179 -17.24 12.10 -3.83
CA ILE A 179 -18.20 11.94 -2.72
C ILE A 179 -18.05 10.56 -2.08
N TYR A 180 -18.07 9.48 -2.88
CA TYR A 180 -18.11 8.13 -2.31
C TYR A 180 -16.79 7.74 -1.65
N SER A 181 -15.64 8.04 -2.28
CA SER A 181 -14.35 7.70 -1.68
C SER A 181 -14.04 8.54 -0.43
N ASN A 182 -14.36 9.84 -0.43
CA ASN A 182 -14.15 10.69 0.75
C ASN A 182 -15.12 10.33 1.88
N ALA A 183 -16.37 9.96 1.59
CA ALA A 183 -17.28 9.46 2.61
C ALA A 183 -16.73 8.19 3.29
N ALA A 184 -16.28 7.20 2.50
CA ALA A 184 -15.66 5.99 3.03
C ALA A 184 -14.38 6.28 3.84
N TYR A 185 -13.56 7.22 3.33
CA TYR A 185 -12.35 7.66 4.02
C TYR A 185 -12.67 8.35 5.37
N ILE A 186 -13.68 9.23 5.42
CA ILE A 186 -14.11 9.92 6.64
C ILE A 186 -14.62 8.92 7.67
N VAL A 187 -15.35 7.87 7.24
CA VAL A 187 -15.74 6.77 8.13
C VAL A 187 -14.50 6.12 8.75
N TRP A 188 -13.51 5.71 7.95
CA TRP A 188 -12.26 5.16 8.48
C TRP A 188 -11.54 6.15 9.40
N GLN A 189 -11.40 7.40 8.99
CA GLN A 189 -10.67 8.42 9.73
C GLN A 189 -11.31 8.71 11.09
N THR A 190 -12.65 8.72 11.15
CA THR A 190 -13.42 8.86 12.40
C THR A 190 -13.21 7.66 13.31
N LEU A 191 -13.32 6.44 12.77
CA LEU A 191 -13.06 5.21 13.54
C LEU A 191 -11.62 5.18 14.08
N TYR A 192 -10.64 5.54 13.26
CA TYR A 192 -9.24 5.63 13.66
C TYR A 192 -9.05 6.67 14.77
N PHE A 193 -9.64 7.85 14.64
CA PHE A 193 -9.56 8.90 15.65
C PHE A 193 -10.14 8.46 16.99
N LEU A 194 -11.36 7.93 16.99
CA LEU A 194 -12.04 7.50 18.21
C LEU A 194 -11.30 6.33 18.88
N PHE A 195 -10.91 5.32 18.11
CA PHE A 195 -10.31 4.11 18.68
C PHE A 195 -8.85 4.32 19.11
N ILE A 196 -8.02 4.91 18.24
CA ILE A 196 -6.58 5.05 18.49
C ILE A 196 -6.27 6.34 19.23
N MET A 197 -6.75 7.47 18.73
CA MET A 197 -6.32 8.77 19.22
C MET A 197 -7.03 9.21 20.50
N VAL A 198 -8.29 8.82 20.69
CA VAL A 198 -9.03 9.03 21.94
C VAL A 198 -8.86 7.83 22.87
N GLY A 199 -9.30 6.64 22.44
CA GLY A 199 -9.35 5.46 23.32
C GLY A 199 -8.00 4.87 23.73
N ARG A 200 -6.92 5.11 22.96
CA ARG A 200 -5.58 4.57 23.24
C ARG A 200 -4.51 5.66 23.38
N ARG A 201 -4.93 6.91 23.63
CA ARG A 201 -4.07 8.10 23.69
C ARG A 201 -2.82 7.91 24.54
N GLU A 202 -2.99 7.51 25.80
CA GLU A 202 -1.88 7.32 26.75
C GLU A 202 -0.82 6.35 26.22
N LYS A 203 -1.23 5.27 25.56
CA LYS A 203 -0.32 4.25 25.00
C LYS A 203 0.42 4.75 23.76
N VAL A 204 -0.14 5.72 23.03
CA VAL A 204 0.47 6.33 21.84
C VAL A 204 1.41 7.46 22.25
N GLU A 205 1.00 8.34 23.16
CA GLU A 205 1.80 9.48 23.64
C GLU A 205 2.99 9.04 24.48
N SER A 206 2.86 7.98 25.28
CA SER A 206 3.98 7.38 26.03
C SER A 206 5.02 6.67 25.14
N GLY A 207 4.79 6.57 23.82
CA GLY A 207 5.65 5.84 22.89
C GLY A 207 5.59 4.30 23.04
N LEU A 208 4.74 3.77 23.94
CA LEU A 208 4.56 2.34 24.14
C LEU A 208 4.04 1.62 22.89
N ARG A 209 3.31 2.35 22.03
CA ARG A 209 2.73 1.87 20.78
C ARG A 209 3.01 2.85 19.65
N LEU A 210 3.66 2.35 18.60
CA LEU A 210 3.87 3.13 17.37
C LEU A 210 2.62 3.10 16.49
N THR A 211 2.32 4.26 15.91
CA THR A 211 1.30 4.51 14.88
C THR A 211 1.94 5.34 13.77
N SER A 212 1.31 5.46 12.61
CA SER A 212 1.80 6.38 11.57
C SER A 212 1.95 7.82 12.06
N TYR A 213 1.07 8.26 12.98
CA TYR A 213 1.18 9.54 13.66
C TYR A 213 2.46 9.65 14.51
N SER A 214 2.71 8.72 15.44
CA SER A 214 3.88 8.82 16.32
C SER A 214 5.18 8.51 15.58
N TRP A 215 5.16 7.64 14.57
CA TRP A 215 6.31 7.35 13.73
C TRP A 215 6.71 8.54 12.85
N LEU A 216 5.74 9.21 12.22
CA LEU A 216 6.06 10.36 11.39
C LEU A 216 6.39 11.59 12.21
N LEU A 217 5.61 11.94 13.23
CA LEU A 217 5.74 13.25 13.87
C LEU A 217 6.74 13.28 15.02
N ASN A 218 7.07 12.14 15.63
CA ASN A 218 8.05 12.07 16.71
C ASN A 218 9.42 11.59 16.24
N ASP A 219 9.63 11.35 14.94
CA ASP A 219 10.98 11.07 14.43
C ASP A 219 11.84 12.34 14.48
N THR A 220 12.77 12.36 15.43
CA THR A 220 13.71 13.45 15.69
C THR A 220 15.07 13.25 15.03
N ASN A 221 15.31 12.09 14.40
CA ASN A 221 16.64 11.70 13.94
C ASN A 221 17.00 12.20 12.52
N GLY A 222 16.16 13.03 11.91
CA GLY A 222 16.34 13.55 10.55
C GLY A 222 15.90 15.02 10.37
N LYS A 223 16.21 15.58 9.19
CA LYS A 223 15.69 16.91 8.81
C LYS A 223 14.17 16.85 8.73
N LYS A 224 13.49 17.80 9.39
CA LYS A 224 12.02 17.82 9.42
C LYS A 224 11.43 17.92 8.02
N GLY A 225 10.68 16.89 7.62
CA GLY A 225 10.01 16.83 6.31
C GLY A 225 8.89 17.86 6.19
N PHE A 226 8.41 18.11 4.97
CA PHE A 226 7.30 19.05 4.72
C PHE A 226 6.06 18.74 5.57
N ILE A 227 5.66 17.47 5.65
CA ILE A 227 4.49 17.02 6.41
C ILE A 227 4.67 17.31 7.91
N GLN A 228 5.86 17.04 8.46
CA GLN A 228 6.15 17.37 9.86
C GLN A 228 6.06 18.89 10.08
N LYS A 229 6.69 19.71 9.23
CA LYS A 229 6.61 21.18 9.36
C LYS A 229 5.18 21.69 9.33
N ALA A 230 4.37 21.20 8.39
CA ALA A 230 2.96 21.55 8.27
C ALA A 230 2.15 21.10 9.52
N ALA A 231 2.42 19.91 10.05
CA ALA A 231 1.72 19.40 11.23
C ALA A 231 2.00 20.25 12.49
N PHE A 232 3.19 20.85 12.60
CA PHE A 232 3.58 21.70 13.73
C PHE A 232 3.31 23.20 13.51
N MET A 233 2.65 23.59 12.40
CA MET A 233 2.45 25.01 12.03
C MET A 233 1.77 25.84 13.12
N PHE A 234 0.79 25.28 13.82
CA PHE A 234 0.09 25.95 14.92
C PHE A 234 0.59 25.54 16.32
N GLY A 235 1.74 24.88 16.40
CA GLY A 235 2.35 24.41 17.65
C GLY A 235 1.95 22.99 18.05
N GLU A 236 2.62 22.46 19.08
CA GLU A 236 2.52 21.06 19.49
C GLU A 236 1.12 20.65 19.96
N LYS A 237 0.36 21.57 20.56
CA LYS A 237 -1.02 21.31 21.04
C LYS A 237 -1.96 20.87 19.91
N TYR A 238 -1.76 21.38 18.69
CA TYR A 238 -2.64 21.12 17.55
C TYR A 238 -2.10 20.07 16.58
N LYS A 239 -0.92 19.48 16.86
CA LYS A 239 -0.24 18.56 15.92
C LYS A 239 -1.10 17.37 15.50
N LEU A 240 -1.93 16.86 16.42
CA LEU A 240 -2.85 15.77 16.13
C LEU A 240 -3.94 16.19 15.14
N TYR A 241 -4.64 17.29 15.41
CA TYR A 241 -5.70 17.79 14.54
C TYR A 241 -5.15 18.17 13.15
N MET A 242 -3.96 18.77 13.12
CA MET A 242 -3.27 19.06 11.87
C MET A 242 -2.88 17.81 11.09
N PHE A 243 -2.43 16.75 11.77
CA PHE A 243 -2.17 15.47 11.12
C PHE A 243 -3.42 14.88 10.48
N MET A 244 -4.55 14.91 11.20
CA MET A 244 -5.85 14.44 10.66
C MET A 244 -6.30 15.26 9.46
N LEU A 245 -6.15 16.59 9.52
CA LEU A 245 -6.47 17.50 8.42
C LEU A 245 -5.56 17.24 7.20
N LEU A 246 -4.25 17.12 7.41
CA LEU A 246 -3.28 16.85 6.35
C LEU A 246 -3.55 15.49 5.68
N GLN A 247 -3.91 14.48 6.46
CA GLN A 247 -4.30 13.18 5.94
C GLN A 247 -5.59 13.25 5.09
N LEU A 248 -6.60 14.03 5.52
CA LEU A 248 -7.82 14.24 4.75
C LEU A 248 -7.53 15.01 3.44
N ALA A 249 -6.74 16.08 3.53
CA ALA A 249 -6.32 16.84 2.35
C ALA A 249 -5.51 15.98 1.37
N TYR A 250 -4.63 15.12 1.88
CA TYR A 250 -3.91 14.13 1.09
C TYR A 250 -4.86 13.16 0.38
N ASN A 251 -5.88 12.65 1.07
CA ASN A 251 -6.89 11.78 0.47
C ASN A 251 -7.64 12.48 -0.68
N ILE A 252 -8.13 13.70 -0.43
CA ILE A 252 -8.85 14.52 -1.42
C ILE A 252 -7.96 14.73 -2.66
N LEU A 253 -6.73 15.20 -2.45
CA LEU A 253 -5.79 15.52 -3.53
C LEU A 253 -5.44 14.29 -4.38
N THR A 254 -5.16 13.16 -3.73
CA THR A 254 -4.80 11.91 -4.43
C THR A 254 -5.98 11.22 -5.09
N THR A 255 -7.22 11.56 -4.72
CA THR A 255 -8.44 11.07 -5.37
C THR A 255 -8.73 11.79 -6.69
N ILE A 256 -8.34 13.06 -6.84
CA ILE A 256 -8.60 13.84 -8.07
C ILE A 256 -8.24 13.12 -9.38
N PRO A 257 -7.05 12.49 -9.53
CA PRO A 257 -6.69 11.84 -10.79
C PRO A 257 -7.47 10.56 -11.08
N THR A 258 -8.19 9.96 -10.12
CA THR A 258 -8.72 8.60 -10.27
C THR A 258 -9.78 8.49 -11.36
N CYS A 259 -10.60 9.52 -11.59
CA CYS A 259 -11.52 9.54 -12.73
C CYS A 259 -10.81 9.41 -14.08
N PHE A 260 -9.67 10.10 -14.25
CA PHE A 260 -8.87 9.99 -15.47
C PHE A 260 -8.25 8.59 -15.61
N LEU A 261 -7.80 8.00 -14.50
CA LEU A 261 -7.31 6.61 -14.46
C LEU A 261 -8.42 5.59 -14.79
N TYR A 262 -9.69 5.90 -14.48
CA TYR A 262 -10.82 5.04 -14.82
C TYR A 262 -11.20 5.10 -16.30
N SER A 263 -11.04 6.27 -16.92
CA SER A 263 -11.47 6.52 -18.30
C SER A 263 -10.42 6.18 -19.35
N HIS A 264 -9.13 6.18 -19.00
CA HIS A 264 -8.06 6.03 -19.97
C HIS A 264 -7.08 4.91 -19.61
N PHE A 265 -7.10 3.85 -20.42
CA PHE A 265 -6.26 2.65 -20.26
C PHE A 265 -4.78 2.99 -20.10
N TRP A 266 -4.22 3.77 -21.04
CA TRP A 266 -2.80 4.10 -21.04
C TRP A 266 -2.38 5.01 -19.89
N VAL A 267 -3.24 5.95 -19.49
CA VAL A 267 -2.96 6.82 -18.33
C VAL A 267 -2.88 5.98 -17.05
N HIS A 268 -3.81 5.03 -16.87
CA HIS A 268 -3.78 4.12 -15.74
C HIS A 268 -2.56 3.19 -15.78
N THR A 269 -2.21 2.68 -16.96
CA THR A 269 -1.03 1.84 -17.17
C THR A 269 0.26 2.56 -16.78
N ILE A 270 0.46 3.78 -17.30
CA ILE A 270 1.62 4.62 -16.99
C ILE A 270 1.67 4.96 -15.50
N PHE A 271 0.52 5.24 -14.89
CA PHE A 271 0.43 5.49 -13.46
C PHE A 271 0.94 4.30 -12.63
N LEU A 272 0.48 3.07 -12.89
CA LEU A 272 0.93 1.90 -12.15
C LEU A 272 2.42 1.59 -12.37
N ILE A 273 2.91 1.73 -13.61
CA ILE A 273 4.34 1.59 -13.91
C ILE A 273 5.16 2.60 -13.12
N SER A 274 4.70 3.86 -13.06
CA SER A 274 5.37 4.93 -12.31
C SER A 274 5.39 4.67 -10.81
N MET A 275 4.28 4.21 -10.23
CA MET A 275 4.21 3.83 -8.81
C MET A 275 5.14 2.66 -8.48
N PHE A 276 5.18 1.63 -9.35
CA PHE A 276 6.09 0.51 -9.18
C PHE A 276 7.55 0.96 -9.29
N ALA A 277 7.90 1.75 -10.31
CA ALA A 277 9.24 2.31 -10.50
C ALA A 277 9.68 3.16 -9.30
N ALA A 278 8.79 3.97 -8.73
CA ALA A 278 9.06 4.72 -7.51
C ALA A 278 9.39 3.78 -6.33
N SER A 279 8.69 2.66 -6.18
CA SER A 279 8.99 1.67 -5.14
C SER A 279 10.37 1.01 -5.33
N VAL A 280 10.76 0.75 -6.58
CA VAL A 280 12.07 0.19 -6.96
C VAL A 280 13.17 1.22 -6.68
N TRP A 281 12.97 2.47 -7.08
CA TRP A 281 13.91 3.56 -6.82
C TRP A 281 14.13 3.78 -5.32
N ASN A 282 13.06 3.78 -4.53
CA ASN A 282 13.15 3.82 -3.07
C ASN A 282 13.93 2.62 -2.51
N GLY A 283 13.73 1.43 -3.09
CA GLY A 283 14.49 0.23 -2.76
C GLY A 283 15.97 0.36 -3.10
N ALA A 284 16.31 0.90 -4.27
CA ALA A 284 17.68 1.15 -4.70
C ALA A 284 18.40 2.10 -3.75
N ASN A 285 17.78 3.23 -3.37
CA ASN A 285 18.35 4.15 -2.38
C ASN A 285 18.57 3.46 -1.03
N TYR A 286 17.65 2.59 -0.60
CA TYR A 286 17.85 1.80 0.61
C TYR A 286 19.08 0.88 0.52
N TYR A 287 19.27 0.17 -0.60
CA TYR A 287 20.44 -0.69 -0.80
C TYR A 287 21.75 0.11 -0.90
N ILE A 288 21.75 1.21 -1.66
CA ILE A 288 22.97 1.95 -1.98
C ILE A 288 23.38 2.86 -0.83
N GLU A 289 22.46 3.55 -0.16
CA GLU A 289 22.80 4.59 0.82
C GLU A 289 22.71 4.09 2.27
N VAL A 290 21.69 3.28 2.58
CA VAL A 290 21.41 2.86 3.96
C VAL A 290 22.13 1.56 4.29
N PHE A 291 21.99 0.56 3.42
CA PHE A 291 22.57 -0.76 3.65
C PHE A 291 24.10 -0.74 3.55
N SER A 292 24.67 -0.12 2.51
CA SER A 292 26.14 0.02 2.37
C SER A 292 26.77 0.71 3.58
N ARG A 293 26.17 1.83 4.04
CA ARG A 293 26.68 2.61 5.15
C ARG A 293 26.60 1.84 6.47
N ARG A 294 25.50 1.12 6.71
CA ARG A 294 25.37 0.25 7.89
C ARG A 294 26.39 -0.88 7.86
N TYR A 295 26.58 -1.51 6.72
CA TYR A 295 27.57 -2.56 6.53
C TYR A 295 28.98 -2.05 6.84
N ASN A 296 29.38 -0.92 6.24
CA ASN A 296 30.70 -0.31 6.49
C ASN A 296 30.90 0.03 7.98
N LEU A 297 29.87 0.58 8.64
CA LEU A 297 29.93 0.88 10.08
C LEU A 297 30.03 -0.38 10.94
N GLU A 298 29.40 -1.49 10.55
CA GLU A 298 29.52 -2.77 11.24
C GLU A 298 30.91 -3.37 11.07
N VAL A 299 31.48 -3.32 9.85
CA VAL A 299 32.87 -3.73 9.57
C VAL A 299 33.86 -2.90 10.38
N GLU A 300 33.77 -1.58 10.35
CA GLU A 300 34.63 -0.69 11.15
C GLU A 300 34.54 -0.98 12.66
N LYS A 301 33.35 -1.34 13.17
CA LYS A 301 33.18 -1.71 14.57
C LYS A 301 33.82 -3.06 14.89
N MET A 302 33.77 -4.03 13.97
CA MET A 302 34.42 -5.32 14.14
C MET A 302 35.95 -5.16 14.09
N ASP A 303 36.47 -4.37 13.15
CA ASP A 303 37.91 -4.06 13.06
C ASP A 303 38.40 -3.38 14.33
N LYS A 304 37.69 -2.36 14.82
CA LYS A 304 38.00 -1.68 16.10
C LYS A 304 37.89 -2.61 17.31
N LYS A 305 37.06 -3.65 17.27
CA LYS A 305 36.92 -4.62 18.35
C LYS A 305 38.07 -5.63 18.34
N ASN A 306 38.50 -6.06 17.16
CA ASN A 306 39.65 -6.95 16.98
C ASN A 306 40.95 -6.23 17.39
N LEU A 307 41.13 -4.97 16.96
CA LEU A 307 42.27 -4.12 17.37
C LEU A 307 42.36 -3.81 18.87
N LYS A 308 41.29 -4.05 19.64
CA LYS A 308 41.27 -3.90 21.11
C LYS A 308 41.41 -5.23 21.85
N ALA A 309 41.32 -6.34 21.13
CA ALA A 309 41.49 -7.69 21.68
C ALA A 309 42.93 -8.19 21.56
N ASP A 310 43.71 -7.57 20.67
CA ASP A 310 45.17 -7.67 20.55
C ASP A 310 45.88 -6.60 21.41
#